data_AF-A0A4W4GT15-F1
#
_entry.id   AF-A0A4W4GT15-F1
#
_cell.length_a   1.000
_cell.length_b   1.000
_cell.length_c   1.000
_cell.angle_alpha   90.00
_cell.angle_beta   90.00
_cell.angle_gamma   90.00
#
_symmetry.space_group_name_H-M   'P 1'
#
loop_
_entity.id
_entity.type
_entity.pdbx_description
1 polymer ?
#
loop_
_entity_poly.entity_id
_entity_poly.type
_entity_poly.pdbx_seq_one_letter_code
_entity_poly.pdbx_strand_id
1 'polypeptide(L)'
;PAGMPACLKLYHLRTMQYYPVVGCDGKLYSSKTVDKCGVCGGKGDSCHRISGSYRKGITQLGISYSSKSKSLSDEDGHFFFNGNTMIDNPRNFHIAGTVFKYRRPANLFSDGFEYIIAQGPTHEGLKVMVGI
;
A
#
# COMPACT_ATOMS: atom_id res chain seq x y z
N PRO A 1 29.82 -5.42 -17.58
CA PRO A 1 28.48 -5.98 -17.27
C PRO A 1 28.13 -5.74 -15.80
N ALA A 2 27.30 -4.72 -15.55
CA ALA A 2 26.96 -4.24 -14.22
C ALA A 2 25.97 -5.18 -13.52
N GLY A 3 26.44 -5.92 -12.52
CA GLY A 3 25.61 -6.65 -11.58
C GLY A 3 25.04 -5.68 -10.53
N MET A 4 23.72 -5.65 -10.40
CA MET A 4 22.99 -4.89 -9.38
C MET A 4 23.36 -5.38 -7.96
N PRO A 5 23.50 -4.50 -6.95
CA PRO A 5 23.73 -4.98 -5.59
C PRO A 5 22.40 -5.30 -4.88
N ALA A 6 22.44 -6.42 -4.15
CA ALA A 6 21.37 -6.93 -3.31
C ALA A 6 21.12 -6.02 -2.08
N CYS A 7 19.85 -5.84 -1.71
CA CYS A 7 19.49 -5.22 -0.43
C CYS A 7 19.83 -6.16 0.73
N LEU A 8 20.94 -5.90 1.43
CA LEU A 8 21.32 -6.62 2.64
C LEU A 8 20.63 -5.97 3.87
N LYS A 9 19.83 -6.74 4.62
CA LYS A 9 19.31 -6.36 5.93
C LYS A 9 20.47 -6.34 6.93
N LEU A 10 20.88 -5.17 7.41
CA LEU A 10 21.92 -5.05 8.44
C LEU A 10 21.30 -5.11 9.84
N TYR A 11 21.71 -6.11 10.63
CA TYR A 11 21.51 -6.16 12.07
C TYR A 11 22.35 -5.06 12.74
N HIS A 12 21.81 -4.42 13.77
CA HIS A 12 22.46 -3.39 14.58
C HIS A 12 23.80 -3.87 15.16
N LEU A 13 24.91 -3.41 14.59
CA LEU A 13 26.22 -3.31 15.23
C LEU A 13 26.63 -1.84 15.14
N ARG A 14 26.89 -1.21 16.30
CA ARG A 14 27.33 0.19 16.42
C ARG A 14 28.77 0.35 15.91
N THR A 15 28.96 0.30 14.60
CA THR A 15 30.14 0.83 13.93
C THR A 15 29.72 2.08 13.14
N MET A 16 30.43 3.18 13.35
CA MET A 16 30.20 4.48 12.70
C MET A 16 30.53 4.40 11.21
N GLN A 17 29.68 3.73 10.44
CA GLN A 17 29.76 3.70 9.00
C GLN A 17 28.99 4.91 8.48
N TYR A 18 29.73 5.95 8.10
CA TYR A 18 29.21 7.19 7.51
C TYR A 18 28.66 6.86 6.11
N TYR A 19 27.50 6.19 6.05
CA TYR A 19 26.78 6.05 4.78
C TYR A 19 26.26 7.44 4.42
N PRO A 20 26.77 8.05 3.35
CA PRO A 20 26.31 9.36 2.95
C PRO A 20 24.84 9.26 2.57
N VAL A 21 23.97 9.95 3.30
CA VAL A 21 22.55 10.03 2.98
C VAL A 21 22.41 10.72 1.63
N VAL A 22 21.77 10.05 0.67
CA VAL A 22 21.42 10.65 -0.62
C VAL A 22 20.05 11.29 -0.48
N GLY A 23 19.97 12.61 -0.68
CA GLY A 23 18.70 13.31 -0.69
C GLY A 23 17.81 12.84 -1.84
N CYS A 24 16.53 13.16 -1.76
CA CYS A 24 15.58 12.80 -2.83
C CYS A 24 15.90 13.44 -4.19
N ASP A 25 16.79 14.44 -4.21
CA ASP A 25 17.31 15.10 -5.41
C ASP A 25 18.56 14.42 -5.98
N GLY A 26 18.91 13.23 -5.47
CA GLY A 26 20.03 12.42 -5.94
C GLY A 26 21.40 12.90 -5.46
N LYS A 27 21.46 13.89 -4.57
CA LYS A 27 22.72 14.48 -4.09
C LYS A 27 23.16 13.90 -2.75
N LEU A 28 24.46 13.57 -2.65
CA LEU A 28 25.10 13.14 -1.40
C LEU A 28 25.03 14.26 -0.36
N TYR A 29 24.73 13.89 0.89
CA TYR A 29 24.58 14.80 2.04
C TYR A 29 23.50 15.88 1.89
N SER A 30 22.61 15.74 0.91
CA SER A 30 21.46 16.63 0.77
C SER A 30 20.43 16.33 1.84
N SER A 31 19.97 17.38 2.54
CA SER A 31 18.91 17.29 3.55
C SER A 31 17.51 17.25 2.96
N LYS A 32 17.37 17.24 1.62
CA LYS A 32 16.05 17.21 0.96
C LYS A 32 15.43 15.83 1.09
N THR A 33 14.19 15.83 1.59
CA THR A 33 13.34 14.64 1.70
C THR A 33 12.12 14.76 0.81
N VAL A 34 11.52 13.62 0.49
CA VAL A 34 10.23 13.56 -0.22
C VAL A 34 9.13 13.95 0.77
N ASP A 35 8.22 14.84 0.34
CA ASP A 35 7.08 15.24 1.15
C ASP A 35 5.95 14.18 1.12
N LYS A 36 4.86 14.43 1.86
CA LYS A 36 3.71 13.51 1.94
C LYS A 36 2.97 13.31 0.60
N CYS A 37 3.26 14.13 -0.40
CA CYS A 37 2.67 14.10 -1.73
C CYS A 37 3.62 13.47 -2.78
N GLY A 38 4.78 12.98 -2.36
CA GLY A 38 5.76 12.38 -3.28
C GLY A 38 6.69 13.39 -3.96
N VAL A 39 6.67 14.67 -3.54
CA VAL A 39 7.49 15.73 -4.16
C VAL A 39 8.77 15.95 -3.35
N CYS A 40 9.92 15.89 -4.02
CA CYS A 40 11.22 16.15 -3.39
C CYS A 40 11.36 17.62 -2.96
N GLY A 41 11.53 17.87 -1.66
CA GLY A 41 11.59 19.22 -1.10
C GLY A 41 10.25 19.97 -1.17
N GLY A 42 9.15 19.26 -1.38
CA GLY A 42 7.80 19.83 -1.39
C GLY A 42 7.31 20.21 0.02
N LYS A 43 6.22 20.98 0.08
CA LYS A 43 5.61 21.46 1.33
C LYS A 43 4.41 20.62 1.76
N GLY A 44 4.00 19.63 0.97
CA GLY A 44 2.82 18.81 1.21
C GLY A 44 1.49 19.53 0.93
N ASP A 45 1.48 20.50 0.03
CA ASP A 45 0.30 21.26 -0.38
C ASP A 45 -0.26 20.84 -1.75
N SER A 46 0.48 20.02 -2.51
CA SER A 46 0.05 19.51 -3.83
C SER A 46 -0.92 18.32 -3.79
N CYS A 47 -1.26 17.82 -2.60
CA CYS A 47 -2.17 16.70 -2.43
C CYS A 47 -2.96 16.80 -1.12
N HIS A 48 -4.09 16.10 -1.07
CA HIS A 48 -4.93 16.01 0.13
C HIS A 48 -5.07 14.55 0.57
N ARG A 49 -4.99 14.34 1.89
CA ARG A 49 -5.19 13.03 2.48
C ARG A 49 -6.68 12.78 2.67
N ILE A 50 -7.21 11.76 2.01
CA ILE A 50 -8.57 11.28 2.24
C ILE A 50 -8.51 10.17 3.30
N SER A 51 -9.32 10.27 4.35
CA SER A 51 -9.45 9.23 5.37
C SER A 51 -10.89 9.03 5.78
N GLY A 52 -11.29 7.77 5.97
CA GLY A 52 -12.62 7.40 6.44
C GLY A 52 -12.59 6.02 7.11
N SER A 53 -13.66 5.69 7.82
CA SER A 53 -13.85 4.38 8.44
C SER A 53 -15.24 3.87 8.07
N TYR A 54 -15.29 2.67 7.51
CA TYR A 54 -16.55 2.00 7.17
C TYR A 54 -16.74 0.80 8.09
N ARG A 55 -17.83 0.82 8.87
CA ARG A 55 -18.30 -0.32 9.67
C ARG A 55 -19.70 -0.67 9.22
N LYS A 56 -19.89 -1.84 8.59
CA LYS A 56 -21.23 -2.36 8.33
C LYS A 56 -21.78 -2.91 9.63
N GLY A 57 -22.91 -2.37 10.10
CA GLY A 57 -23.58 -2.83 11.32
C GLY A 57 -23.90 -4.32 11.24
N ILE A 58 -23.43 -5.07 12.24
CA ILE A 58 -23.74 -6.48 12.44
C ILE A 58 -25.22 -6.57 12.87
N THR A 59 -26.09 -7.03 11.98
CA THR A 59 -27.43 -7.47 12.39
C THR A 59 -27.29 -8.73 13.25
N GLN A 60 -27.91 -8.66 14.41
CA GLN A 60 -27.99 -9.64 15.48
C GLN A 60 -28.20 -11.09 14.99
N LEU A 61 -27.43 -12.01 15.58
CA LEU A 61 -27.35 -13.47 15.35
C LEU A 61 -26.75 -13.95 14.02
N GLY A 62 -25.63 -14.66 14.14
CA GLY A 62 -25.04 -15.46 13.08
C GLY A 62 -23.60 -15.05 12.83
N ILE A 63 -22.66 -15.84 13.31
CA ILE A 63 -21.26 -15.80 12.89
C ILE A 63 -21.25 -15.70 11.36
N SER A 64 -20.85 -14.55 10.81
CA SER A 64 -20.70 -14.42 9.37
C SER A 64 -19.41 -15.13 8.99
N TYR A 65 -19.51 -16.43 8.72
CA TYR A 65 -18.46 -17.26 8.15
C TYR A 65 -18.13 -16.88 6.68
N SER A 66 -18.70 -15.79 6.14
CA SER A 66 -18.25 -15.23 4.87
C SER A 66 -17.03 -14.38 5.17
N SER A 67 -15.83 -14.91 4.90
CA SER A 67 -14.58 -14.15 4.91
C SER A 67 -14.61 -13.10 3.79
N LYS A 68 -15.39 -12.04 3.99
CA LYS A 68 -15.59 -10.98 3.01
C LYS A 68 -14.27 -10.30 2.70
N SER A 69 -13.86 -10.40 1.44
CA SER A 69 -12.59 -9.84 0.97
C SER A 69 -12.76 -8.40 0.50
N LYS A 70 -11.78 -7.54 0.77
CA LYS A 70 -11.75 -6.16 0.26
C LYS A 70 -11.40 -6.15 -1.22
N SER A 71 -12.16 -5.41 -2.01
CA SER A 71 -11.92 -5.24 -3.44
C SER A 71 -11.61 -3.79 -3.79
N LEU A 72 -10.94 -3.61 -4.92
CA LEU A 72 -10.56 -2.30 -5.45
C LEU A 72 -11.03 -2.20 -6.90
N SER A 73 -11.75 -1.13 -7.22
CA SER A 73 -12.18 -0.80 -8.57
C SER A 73 -11.87 0.66 -8.90
N ASP A 74 -12.03 1.01 -10.17
CA ASP A 74 -12.17 2.40 -10.59
C ASP A 74 -13.53 2.99 -10.14
N GLU A 75 -13.82 4.22 -10.53
CA GLU A 75 -15.09 4.88 -10.21
C GLU A 75 -16.29 4.29 -10.95
N ASP A 76 -16.08 3.65 -12.10
CA ASP A 76 -17.12 3.03 -12.93
C ASP A 76 -17.48 1.60 -12.48
N GLY A 77 -16.68 1.01 -11.60
CA GLY A 77 -16.89 -0.33 -11.05
C GLY A 77 -16.11 -1.44 -11.79
N HIS A 78 -15.15 -1.10 -12.65
CA HIS A 78 -14.21 -2.08 -13.20
C HIS A 78 -13.19 -2.47 -12.13
N PHE A 79 -13.20 -3.74 -11.76
CA PHE A 79 -12.37 -4.26 -10.69
C PHE A 79 -10.92 -4.48 -11.13
N PHE A 80 -9.99 -4.01 -10.30
CA PHE A 80 -8.57 -4.34 -10.42
C PHE A 80 -8.24 -5.67 -9.72
N PHE A 81 -8.86 -5.93 -8.57
CA PHE A 81 -8.76 -7.21 -7.86
C PHE A 81 -9.97 -7.45 -6.93
N ASN A 82 -10.20 -8.72 -6.63
CA ASN A 82 -11.32 -9.24 -5.84
C ASN A 82 -12.69 -8.83 -6.38
N GLY A 83 -12.81 -8.82 -7.71
CA GLY A 83 -14.05 -8.57 -8.44
C GLY A 83 -14.67 -9.84 -9.00
N ASN A 84 -15.88 -9.72 -9.56
CA ASN A 84 -16.51 -10.79 -10.34
C ASN A 84 -16.57 -12.16 -9.63
N THR A 85 -16.87 -12.16 -8.32
CA THR A 85 -16.96 -13.37 -7.47
C THR A 85 -15.68 -14.17 -7.29
N MET A 86 -14.54 -13.65 -7.74
CA MET A 86 -13.23 -14.26 -7.58
C MET A 86 -12.39 -13.51 -6.57
N ILE A 87 -11.56 -14.22 -5.81
CA ILE A 87 -10.60 -13.62 -4.90
C ILE A 87 -9.20 -13.86 -5.43
N ASP A 88 -8.49 -12.77 -5.70
CA ASP A 88 -7.13 -12.77 -6.23
C ASP A 88 -6.11 -13.17 -5.16
N ASN A 89 -4.96 -13.69 -5.61
CA ASN A 89 -3.83 -13.99 -4.74
C ASN A 89 -3.17 -12.70 -4.20
N PRO A 90 -2.61 -12.73 -2.97
CA PRO A 90 -1.79 -11.64 -2.44
C PRO A 90 -0.64 -11.25 -3.38
N ARG A 91 -0.61 -10.00 -3.85
CA ARG A 91 0.46 -9.47 -4.71
C ARG A 91 0.53 -7.95 -4.68
N ASN A 92 1.46 -7.41 -5.46
CA ASN A 92 1.52 -5.98 -5.75
C ASN A 92 0.80 -5.72 -7.08
N PHE A 93 -0.03 -4.67 -7.11
CA PHE A 93 -0.74 -4.20 -8.29
C PHE A 93 -0.30 -2.77 -8.61
N HIS A 94 -0.04 -2.49 -9.89
CA HIS A 94 0.25 -1.15 -10.38
C HIS A 94 -1.07 -0.52 -10.85
N ILE A 95 -1.57 0.46 -10.09
CA ILE A 95 -2.90 1.05 -10.28
C ILE A 95 -2.80 2.56 -10.02
N ALA A 96 -3.45 3.39 -10.84
CA ALA A 96 -3.54 4.83 -10.63
C ALA A 96 -2.20 5.56 -10.40
N GLY A 97 -1.10 5.06 -10.99
CA GLY A 97 0.23 5.64 -10.85
C GLY A 97 1.01 5.25 -9.58
N THR A 98 0.47 4.35 -8.74
CA THR A 98 1.15 3.85 -7.54
C THR A 98 1.09 2.33 -7.42
N VAL A 99 1.73 1.77 -6.39
CA VAL A 99 1.73 0.32 -6.12
C VAL A 99 0.84 0.02 -4.92
N PHE A 100 -0.24 -0.71 -5.18
CA PHE A 100 -1.12 -1.28 -4.17
C PHE A 100 -0.58 -2.65 -3.74
N LYS A 101 -0.29 -2.78 -2.45
CA LYS A 101 0.06 -4.06 -1.82
C LYS A 101 -1.23 -4.67 -1.25
N TYR A 102 -1.71 -5.72 -1.89
CA TYR A 102 -2.82 -6.52 -1.40
C TYR A 102 -2.31 -7.74 -0.65
N ARG A 103 -2.71 -7.91 0.61
CA ARG A 103 -2.32 -9.06 1.44
C ARG A 103 -3.55 -9.60 2.17
N ARG A 104 -3.63 -10.92 2.25
CA ARG A 104 -4.64 -11.67 3.01
C ARG A 104 -3.98 -12.88 3.68
N PRO A 105 -4.51 -13.34 4.83
CA PRO A 105 -4.09 -14.61 5.44
C PRO A 105 -4.34 -15.78 4.47
N ALA A 106 -3.40 -16.74 4.43
CA ALA A 106 -3.52 -17.92 3.59
C ALA A 106 -4.53 -18.95 4.15
N ASN A 107 -4.74 -18.96 5.47
CA ASN A 107 -5.73 -19.80 6.14
C ASN A 107 -6.30 -19.07 7.36
N LEU A 108 -7.41 -19.60 7.91
CA LEU A 108 -8.13 -19.03 9.06
C LEU A 108 -7.33 -19.07 10.39
N PHE A 109 -6.25 -19.85 10.42
CA PHE A 109 -5.38 -20.02 11.59
C PHE A 109 -4.08 -19.20 11.48
N SER A 110 -3.90 -18.47 10.38
CA SER A 110 -2.74 -17.60 10.18
C SER A 110 -2.99 -16.29 10.91
N ASP A 111 -2.07 -15.90 11.79
CA ASP A 111 -2.06 -14.60 12.43
C ASP A 111 -1.92 -13.50 11.35
N GLY A 112 -3.04 -12.86 11.01
CA GLY A 112 -3.03 -11.79 10.04
C GLY A 112 -4.42 -11.25 9.71
N PHE A 113 -4.45 -10.01 9.24
CA PHE A 113 -5.65 -9.37 8.70
C PHE A 113 -5.47 -9.12 7.20
N GLU A 114 -6.57 -9.10 6.47
CA GLU A 114 -6.54 -8.63 5.09
C GLU A 114 -6.37 -7.11 5.06
N TYR A 115 -5.41 -6.62 4.26
CA TYR A 115 -5.18 -5.20 4.05
C TYR A 115 -4.80 -4.86 2.60
N ILE A 116 -5.10 -3.61 2.25
CA ILE A 116 -4.70 -2.95 1.01
C ILE A 116 -3.96 -1.69 1.42
N ILE A 117 -2.72 -1.53 1.00
CA ILE A 117 -1.94 -0.31 1.26
C ILE A 117 -1.27 0.19 -0.02
N ALA A 118 -1.24 1.50 -0.20
CA ALA A 118 -0.47 2.18 -1.23
C ALA A 118 0.21 3.42 -0.64
N GLN A 119 1.34 3.81 -1.20
CA GLN A 119 2.00 5.06 -0.79
C GLN A 119 1.28 6.29 -1.37
N GLY A 120 0.60 6.12 -2.51
CA GLY A 120 0.02 7.24 -3.25
C GLY A 120 1.09 8.16 -3.85
N PRO A 121 0.73 9.38 -4.29
CA PRO A 121 -0.65 9.78 -4.61
C PRO A 121 -1.23 8.93 -5.76
N THR A 122 -2.56 8.94 -5.91
CA THR A 122 -3.23 8.34 -7.07
C THR A 122 -3.58 9.43 -8.07
N HIS A 123 -3.50 9.14 -9.37
CA HIS A 123 -3.83 10.11 -10.43
C HIS A 123 -5.31 10.03 -10.88
N GLU A 124 -6.05 9.04 -10.39
CA GLU A 124 -7.48 8.84 -10.65
C GLU A 124 -8.20 8.42 -9.37
N GLY A 125 -9.53 8.54 -9.37
CA GLY A 125 -10.40 8.12 -8.27
C GLY A 125 -10.53 6.60 -8.22
N LEU A 126 -10.55 6.04 -7.00
CA LEU A 126 -10.63 4.59 -6.77
C LEU A 126 -11.67 4.29 -5.70
N LYS A 127 -12.35 3.15 -5.83
CA LYS A 127 -13.34 2.66 -4.85
C LYS A 127 -12.84 1.42 -4.14
N VAL A 128 -12.77 1.49 -2.82
CA VAL A 128 -12.57 0.33 -1.96
C VAL A 128 -13.92 -0.19 -1.52
N MET A 129 -14.18 -1.47 -1.79
CA MET A 129 -15.44 -2.13 -1.44
C MET A 129 -15.18 -3.35 -0.55
N VAL A 130 -16.22 -3.77 0.16
CA VAL A 130 -16.22 -5.05 0.88
C VAL A 130 -16.99 -6.03 0.01
N GLY A 131 -16.25 -6.96 -0.61
CA GLY A 131 -16.77 -8.05 -1.44
C GLY A 131 -17.40 -9.17 -0.62
N ILE A 132 -17.69 -10.28 -1.31
CA ILE A 132 -18.37 -11.48 -0.77
C ILE A 132 -17.41 -12.32 0.08
#